data_AF-A0A354Y0Y6-F1
#
_entry.id   AF-A0A354Y0Y6-F1
#
_cell.length_a   1.000
_cell.length_b   1.000
_cell.length_c   1.000
_cell.angle_alpha   90.00
_cell.angle_beta   90.00
_cell.angle_gamma   90.00
#
_symmetry.space_group_name_H-M   'P 1'
#
loop_
_entity.id
_entity.type
_entity.pdbx_description
1 polymer ?
#
loop_
_entity_poly.entity_id
_entity_poly.type
_entity_poly.pdbx_seq_one_letter_code
_entity_poly.pdbx_strand_id
1 'polypeptide(L)'
;ESSHLGKVFFRDLYRRLKLNVFEYTFREHDETIAYSLSIPFASTLVFASVMKHQDAPGTTFKKHMNIAQGLLSEDDFLLTEILFNPYTPDQLVKIREKLKELLAIIEVRDSEAMKVFLTQVRKNIE
;
A
#
# COMPACT_ATOMS: atom_id res chain seq x y z
N GLU A 1 -15.93 -20.65 -12.90
CA GLU A 1 -15.96 -21.02 -14.33
C GLU A 1 -17.01 -20.18 -15.05
N SER A 2 -16.63 -19.33 -15.99
CA SER A 2 -17.57 -18.56 -16.81
C SER A 2 -17.59 -19.10 -18.24
N SER A 3 -18.78 -19.21 -18.83
CA SER A 3 -18.95 -19.58 -20.25
C SER A 3 -18.09 -18.67 -21.13
N HIS A 4 -17.39 -19.24 -22.11
CA HIS A 4 -16.54 -18.51 -23.07
C HIS A 4 -17.27 -17.30 -23.69
N LEU A 5 -18.56 -17.46 -23.98
CA LEU A 5 -19.44 -16.39 -24.50
C LEU A 5 -19.62 -15.25 -23.49
N GLY A 6 -19.70 -15.56 -22.20
CA GLY A 6 -19.78 -14.56 -21.13
C GLY A 6 -18.49 -13.75 -21.01
N LYS A 7 -17.32 -14.40 -21.06
CA LYS A 7 -16.01 -13.69 -21.02
C LYS A 7 -15.90 -12.70 -22.18
N VAL A 8 -16.28 -13.10 -23.40
CA VAL A 8 -16.24 -12.24 -24.58
C VAL A 8 -17.22 -11.07 -24.47
N PHE A 9 -18.46 -11.33 -24.04
CA PHE A 9 -19.48 -10.30 -23.83
C PHE A 9 -19.00 -9.20 -22.86
N PHE A 10 -18.50 -9.58 -21.68
CA PHE A 10 -18.03 -8.61 -20.68
C PHE A 10 -16.79 -7.85 -21.16
N ARG A 11 -15.86 -8.52 -21.86
CA ARG A 11 -14.69 -7.84 -22.43
C ARG A 11 -15.08 -6.75 -23.43
N ASP A 12 -16.05 -7.03 -24.30
CA ASP A 12 -16.53 -6.06 -25.28
C ASP A 12 -17.31 -4.92 -24.62
N LEU A 13 -18.09 -5.21 -23.57
CA LEU A 13 -18.75 -4.20 -22.75
C LEU A 13 -17.74 -3.25 -22.09
N TYR A 14 -16.73 -3.79 -21.40
CA TYR A 14 -15.71 -2.99 -20.72
C TYR A 14 -14.89 -2.13 -21.69
N ARG A 15 -14.58 -2.66 -22.88
CA ARG A 15 -13.93 -1.88 -23.95
C ARG A 15 -14.78 -0.70 -24.42
N ARG A 16 -16.10 -0.89 -24.57
CA ARG A 16 -17.02 0.22 -24.92
C ARG A 16 -17.06 1.31 -23.85
N LEU A 17 -16.88 0.93 -22.59
CA LEU A 17 -16.76 1.86 -21.46
C LEU A 17 -15.37 2.50 -21.34
N LYS A 18 -14.45 2.22 -22.27
CA LYS A 18 -13.06 2.69 -22.25
C LYS A 18 -12.29 2.27 -20.99
N LEU A 19 -12.67 1.14 -20.39
CA LEU A 19 -11.97 0.55 -19.26
C LEU A 19 -10.78 -0.27 -19.76
N ASN A 20 -9.64 -0.12 -19.10
CA ASN A 20 -8.46 -0.95 -19.35
C ASN A 20 -8.66 -2.30 -18.64
N VAL A 21 -8.79 -3.37 -19.41
CA VAL A 21 -8.95 -4.73 -18.88
C VAL A 21 -7.58 -5.42 -18.95
N PHE A 22 -7.10 -5.86 -17.80
CA PHE A 22 -5.88 -6.65 -17.68
C PHE A 22 -6.26 -8.10 -17.34
N GLU A 23 -5.62 -9.08 -18.00
CA GLU A 23 -5.79 -10.49 -17.66
C GLU A 23 -4.60 -10.90 -16.78
N TYR A 24 -4.88 -11.24 -15.52
CA TYR A 24 -3.91 -11.78 -14.57
C TYR A 24 -4.31 -13.19 -14.16
N THR A 25 -3.34 -14.05 -13.88
CA THR A 25 -3.59 -15.25 -13.07
C THR A 25 -3.95 -14.85 -11.64
N PHE A 26 -4.64 -15.72 -10.89
CA PHE A 26 -4.92 -15.45 -9.46
C PHE A 26 -3.66 -15.14 -8.66
N ARG A 27 -2.55 -15.83 -8.95
CA ARG A 27 -1.26 -15.57 -8.30
C ARG A 27 -0.69 -14.20 -8.64
N GLU A 28 -0.66 -13.82 -9.92
CA GLU A 28 -0.16 -12.50 -10.35
C GLU A 28 -1.04 -11.37 -9.82
N HIS A 29 -2.35 -11.59 -9.76
CA HIS A 29 -3.29 -10.67 -9.13
C HIS A 29 -2.95 -10.48 -7.65
N ASP A 30 -2.77 -11.56 -6.90
CA ASP A 30 -2.47 -11.47 -5.48
C ASP A 30 -1.09 -10.84 -5.20
N GLU A 31 -0.06 -11.17 -5.99
CA GLU A 31 1.25 -10.52 -5.92
C GLU A 31 1.16 -9.01 -6.22
N THR A 32 0.36 -8.64 -7.22
CA THR A 32 0.15 -7.24 -7.60
C THR A 32 -0.60 -6.48 -6.51
N ILE A 33 -1.67 -7.07 -5.94
CA ILE A 33 -2.43 -6.46 -4.84
C ILE A 33 -1.56 -6.26 -3.61
N ALA A 34 -0.72 -7.25 -3.26
CA ALA A 34 0.14 -7.16 -2.09
C ALA A 34 1.05 -5.92 -2.15
N TYR A 35 1.63 -5.65 -3.32
CA TYR A 35 2.49 -4.49 -3.54
C TYR A 35 1.73 -3.18 -3.72
N SER A 36 0.63 -3.18 -4.47
CA SER A 36 -0.07 -1.97 -4.89
C SER A 36 -1.10 -1.46 -3.89
N LEU A 37 -1.65 -2.34 -3.05
CA LEU A 37 -2.72 -2.01 -2.10
C LEU A 37 -2.35 -2.39 -0.67
N SER A 38 -1.96 -3.64 -0.41
CA SER A 38 -1.78 -4.12 0.97
C SER A 38 -0.65 -3.38 1.71
N ILE A 39 0.48 -3.10 1.04
CA ILE A 39 1.57 -2.29 1.61
C ILE A 39 1.13 -0.85 1.94
N PRO A 40 0.57 -0.06 1.00
CA PRO A 40 0.07 1.28 1.29
C PRO A 40 -1.00 1.31 2.38
N PHE A 41 -1.94 0.36 2.37
CA PHE A 41 -3.04 0.30 3.32
C PHE A 41 -2.51 0.04 4.74
N ALA A 42 -1.69 -0.99 4.90
CA ALA A 42 -1.10 -1.30 6.19
C ALA A 42 -0.22 -0.15 6.71
N SER A 43 0.58 0.49 5.85
CA SER A 43 1.40 1.63 6.24
C SER A 43 0.55 2.81 6.72
N THR A 44 -0.57 3.07 6.04
CA THR A 44 -1.52 4.13 6.40
C THR A 44 -2.24 3.82 7.71
N LEU A 45 -2.67 2.57 7.92
CA LEU A 45 -3.33 2.13 9.15
C LEU A 45 -2.39 2.18 10.35
N VAL A 46 -1.14 1.74 10.19
CA VAL A 46 -0.12 1.86 11.25
C VAL A 46 0.14 3.32 11.59
N PHE A 47 0.31 4.18 10.57
CA PHE A 47 0.40 5.63 10.78
C PHE A 47 -0.80 6.17 11.56
N ALA A 48 -2.03 5.90 11.11
CA ALA A 48 -3.25 6.37 11.74
C ALA A 48 -3.43 5.84 13.18
N SER A 49 -3.03 4.60 13.47
CA SER A 49 -3.17 3.99 14.79
C SER A 49 -2.35 4.64 15.90
N VAL A 50 -1.26 5.33 15.53
CA VAL A 50 -0.42 6.08 16.48
C VAL A 50 -0.68 7.59 16.43
N MET A 51 -1.62 8.03 15.59
CA MET A 51 -1.95 9.45 15.49
C MET A 51 -2.65 9.95 16.75
N LYS A 52 -2.23 11.15 17.16
CA LYS A 52 -2.93 11.97 18.15
C LYS A 52 -3.53 13.14 17.42
N HIS A 53 -4.74 13.54 17.81
CA HIS A 53 -5.36 14.74 17.26
C HIS A 53 -4.43 15.93 17.50
N GLN A 54 -3.96 16.55 16.42
CA GLN A 54 -3.08 17.70 16.46
C GLN A 54 -3.52 18.68 15.38
N ASP A 55 -3.69 19.95 15.76
CA ASP A 55 -3.75 21.06 14.81
C ASP A 55 -2.35 21.33 14.26
N ALA A 56 -1.78 20.36 13.55
CA ALA A 56 -0.43 20.46 13.02
C ALA A 56 -0.41 21.41 11.80
N PRO A 57 0.35 22.52 11.84
CA PRO A 57 0.59 23.34 10.67
C PRO A 57 1.57 22.62 9.74
N GLY A 58 1.07 22.03 8.66
CA GLY A 58 1.94 21.40 7.65
C GLY A 58 1.15 20.77 6.51
N THR A 59 1.59 21.01 5.27
CA THR A 59 0.93 20.46 4.08
C THR A 59 1.13 18.95 3.95
N THR A 60 2.29 18.42 4.38
CA THR A 60 2.58 16.98 4.35
C THR A 60 1.73 16.20 5.35
N PHE A 61 1.62 16.67 6.60
CA PHE A 61 0.78 16.03 7.61
C PHE A 61 -0.68 15.95 7.14
N LYS A 62 -1.22 17.06 6.63
CA LYS A 62 -2.58 17.09 6.06
C LYS A 62 -2.75 16.08 4.91
N LYS A 63 -1.76 15.92 4.03
CA LYS A 63 -1.81 14.92 2.95
C LYS A 63 -1.90 13.50 3.50
N HIS A 64 -1.05 13.12 4.45
CA HIS A 64 -1.09 11.80 5.06
C HIS A 64 -2.39 11.55 5.84
N MET A 65 -2.89 12.57 6.55
CA MET A 65 -4.17 12.49 7.24
C MET A 65 -5.34 12.31 6.28
N ASN A 66 -5.37 13.04 5.16
CA ASN A 66 -6.41 12.89 4.14
C ASN A 66 -6.39 11.48 3.52
N ILE A 67 -5.20 10.89 3.30
CA ILE A 67 -5.09 9.51 2.82
C ILE A 67 -5.66 8.53 3.87
N ALA A 68 -5.33 8.71 5.15
CA ALA A 68 -5.85 7.88 6.22
C ALA A 68 -7.37 7.98 6.37
N GLN A 69 -7.92 9.19 6.29
CA GLN A 69 -9.36 9.43 6.32
C GLN A 69 -10.08 8.82 5.12
N GLY A 70 -9.51 8.96 3.92
CA GLY A 70 -10.05 8.33 2.71
C GLY A 70 -10.06 6.80 2.84
N LEU A 71 -8.93 6.22 3.27
CA LEU A 71 -8.84 4.77 3.49
C LEU A 71 -9.85 4.26 4.51
N LEU A 72 -10.00 4.93 5.65
CA LEU A 72 -10.94 4.54 6.71
C LEU A 72 -12.41 4.88 6.39
N SER A 73 -12.68 5.51 5.25
CA SER A 73 -14.04 5.70 4.75
C SER A 73 -14.51 4.55 3.84
N GLU A 74 -13.60 3.66 3.47
CA GLU A 74 -13.92 2.42 2.74
C GLU A 74 -14.62 1.41 3.66
N ASP A 75 -15.26 0.42 3.04
CA ASP A 75 -15.95 -0.66 3.76
C ASP A 75 -14.98 -1.62 4.47
N ASP A 76 -15.28 -1.98 5.72
CA ASP A 76 -14.42 -2.83 6.56
C ASP A 76 -14.16 -4.22 5.95
N PHE A 77 -15.13 -4.79 5.23
CA PHE A 77 -14.95 -6.08 4.57
C PHE A 77 -13.96 -5.96 3.40
N LEU A 78 -14.06 -4.88 2.62
CA LEU A 78 -13.10 -4.60 1.55
C LEU A 78 -11.67 -4.40 2.10
N LEU A 79 -11.52 -3.61 3.16
CA LEU A 79 -10.22 -3.39 3.81
C LEU A 79 -9.61 -4.72 4.28
N THR A 80 -10.45 -5.58 4.85
CA THR A 80 -10.04 -6.90 5.34
C THR A 80 -9.59 -7.82 4.21
N GLU A 81 -10.32 -7.90 3.10
CA GLU A 81 -9.95 -8.69 1.91
C GLU A 81 -8.58 -8.27 1.35
N ILE A 82 -8.33 -6.95 1.26
CA ILE A 82 -7.06 -6.42 0.77
C ILE A 82 -5.90 -6.77 1.72
N LEU A 83 -6.11 -6.63 3.03
CA LEU A 83 -5.07 -6.90 4.02
C LEU A 83 -4.81 -8.40 4.21
N PHE A 84 -5.82 -9.24 4.05
CA PHE A 84 -5.71 -10.71 4.18
C PHE A 84 -5.19 -11.40 2.91
N ASN A 85 -4.68 -10.63 1.94
CA ASN A 85 -3.90 -11.18 0.84
C ASN A 85 -2.73 -12.04 1.37
N PRO A 86 -2.50 -13.24 0.79
CA PRO A 86 -1.53 -14.21 1.30
C PRO A 86 -0.08 -13.72 1.32
N TYR A 87 0.26 -12.71 0.50
CA TYR A 87 1.60 -12.13 0.43
C TYR A 87 1.79 -10.91 1.33
N THR A 88 0.71 -10.37 1.93
CA THR A 88 0.80 -9.23 2.85
C THR A 88 1.74 -9.47 4.02
N PRO A 89 1.71 -10.62 4.73
CA PRO A 89 2.56 -10.84 5.90
C PRO A 89 4.06 -10.66 5.61
N ASP A 90 4.56 -11.19 4.49
CA ASP A 90 5.97 -11.06 4.10
C ASP A 90 6.36 -9.61 3.82
N GLN A 91 5.45 -8.81 3.25
CA GLN A 91 5.70 -7.39 3.04
C GLN A 91 5.72 -6.62 4.36
N LEU A 92 4.83 -6.96 5.30
CA LEU A 92 4.84 -6.36 6.64
C LEU A 92 6.13 -6.68 7.41
N VAL A 93 6.68 -7.89 7.25
CA VAL A 93 7.98 -8.25 7.82
C VAL A 93 9.07 -7.32 7.29
N LYS A 94 9.15 -7.10 5.97
CA LYS A 94 10.13 -6.17 5.37
C LYS A 94 9.97 -4.74 5.89
N ILE A 95 8.73 -4.25 6.00
CA ILE A 95 8.44 -2.91 6.55
C ILE A 95 8.91 -2.81 8.01
N ARG A 96 8.61 -3.82 8.83
CA ARG A 96 9.04 -3.87 10.24
C ARG A 96 10.56 -3.88 10.38
N GLU A 97 11.26 -4.62 9.53
CA GLU A 97 12.73 -4.64 9.51
C GLU A 97 13.30 -3.27 9.14
N LYS A 98 12.73 -2.60 8.13
CA LYS A 98 13.14 -1.25 7.74
C LYS A 98 12.82 -0.21 8.81
N LEU A 99 11.70 -0.34 9.51
CA LEU A 99 11.35 0.53 10.62
C LEU A 99 12.30 0.32 11.81
N LYS A 100 12.70 -0.92 12.10
CA LYS A 100 13.70 -1.24 13.12
C LYS A 100 15.07 -0.65 12.78
N GLU A 101 15.51 -0.77 11.53
CA GLU A 101 16.74 -0.16 11.03
C GLU A 101 16.72 1.37 11.20
N LEU A 102 15.64 2.02 10.73
CA LEU A 102 15.47 3.47 10.86
C LEU A 102 15.45 3.92 12.33
N LEU A 103 14.75 3.20 13.21
CA LEU A 103 14.71 3.50 14.64
C LEU A 103 16.12 3.45 15.25
N ALA A 104 16.90 2.39 14.97
CA ALA A 104 18.25 2.27 15.48
C ALA A 104 19.14 3.44 15.05
N ILE A 105 19.06 3.86 13.78
CA ILE A 105 19.79 5.03 13.26
C ILE A 105 19.41 6.31 14.03
N ILE A 106 18.11 6.52 14.28
CA ILE A 106 17.59 7.70 14.98
C ILE A 106 18.03 7.72 16.45
N GLU A 107 17.99 6.59 17.14
CA GLU A 107 18.34 6.48 18.57
C GLU A 107 19.79 6.90 18.84
N VAL A 108 20.71 6.51 17.97
CA VAL A 108 22.13 6.88 18.08
C VAL A 108 22.49 8.17 17.33
N ARG A 109 21.53 8.76 16.61
CA ARG A 109 21.70 9.96 15.77
C ARG A 109 22.81 9.82 14.71
N ASP A 110 22.93 8.64 14.10
CA ASP A 110 23.96 8.35 13.10
C ASP A 110 23.63 9.01 11.75
N SER A 111 24.33 10.10 11.42
CA SER A 111 24.09 10.87 10.21
C SER A 111 24.58 10.18 8.94
N GLU A 112 25.65 9.38 9.02
CA GLU A 112 26.17 8.63 7.87
C GLU A 112 25.24 7.48 7.52
N ALA A 113 24.81 6.70 8.53
CA ALA A 113 23.83 5.64 8.31
C ALA A 113 22.49 6.20 7.80
N MET A 114 22.04 7.36 8.30
CA MET A 114 20.84 8.02 7.78
C MET A 114 20.99 8.38 6.30
N LYS A 115 22.15 8.89 5.87
CA LYS A 115 22.40 9.22 4.46
C LYS A 115 22.37 7.98 3.56
N VAL A 116 22.94 6.87 4.02
CA VAL A 116 22.88 5.58 3.31
C VAL A 116 21.43 5.10 3.20
N PHE A 117 20.68 5.10 4.31
CA PHE A 117 19.28 4.69 4.33
C PHE A 117 18.42 5.52 3.36
N LEU A 118 18.54 6.86 3.40
CA LEU A 118 17.81 7.75 2.49
C LEU A 118 18.18 7.53 1.02
N THR A 119 19.44 7.22 0.72
CA THR A 119 19.89 6.92 -0.64
C THR A 119 19.27 5.61 -1.15
N GLN A 120 19.21 4.59 -0.30
CA GLN A 120 18.54 3.33 -0.64
C GLN A 120 17.04 3.52 -0.87
N VAL A 121 16.36 4.33 -0.05
CA VAL A 121 14.93 4.64 -0.24
C VAL A 121 14.69 5.37 -1.56
N ARG A 122 15.53 6.35 -1.92
CA ARG A 122 15.42 7.06 -3.21
C ARG A 122 15.51 6.09 -4.39
N LYS A 123 16.49 5.18 -4.37
CA LYS A 123 16.64 4.17 -5.42
C LYS A 123 15.43 3.25 -5.58
N ASN A 124 14.67 3.03 -4.51
CA ASN A 124 13.47 2.17 -4.57
C ASN A 124 12.26 2.86 -5.24
N ILE A 125 12.29 4.19 -5.42
CA ILE A 125 11.20 4.99 -6.00
C ILE A 125 11.60 5.67 -7.33
N GLU A 126 12.76 5.33 -7.87
CA GLU A 126 13.22 5.65 -9.23
C GLU A 126 12.58 4.70 -10.25
#